data_AF-A0A7J9YPK5-F1
#
_entry.id   AF-A0A7J9YPK5-F1
#
_cell.length_a   1.000
_cell.length_b   1.000
_cell.length_c   1.000
_cell.angle_alpha   90.00
_cell.angle_beta   90.00
_cell.angle_gamma   90.00
#
_symmetry.space_group_name_H-M   'P 1'
#
loop_
_entity.id
_entity.type
_entity.pdbx_description
1 polymer ?
#
loop_
_entity_poly.entity_id
_entity_poly.type
_entity_poly.pdbx_seq_one_letter_code
_entity_poly.pdbx_strand_id
1 'polypeptide(L)'
;MTTPPTSPRLDGVLLRPARAGDDADLIRLAALEGAPPLAGPALVAEENGAIVAALCLSSGRAAADPFAPSLHLVDLLRHHAARRQAPPFVARGRRLLPRLALRADLGFFGAKRSW
;
A
#
# COMPACT_ATOMS: atom_id res chain seq x y z
N MET A 1 -3.84 -29.38 34.50
CA MET A 1 -3.01 -28.34 33.87
C MET A 1 -3.30 -28.35 32.38
N THR A 2 -4.16 -27.45 31.91
CA THR A 2 -4.44 -27.29 30.48
C THR A 2 -3.31 -26.48 29.88
N THR A 3 -2.47 -27.11 29.06
CA THR A 3 -1.48 -26.41 28.24
C THR A 3 -2.23 -25.40 27.37
N PRO A 4 -1.91 -24.09 27.39
CA PRO A 4 -2.54 -23.17 26.45
C PRO A 4 -2.21 -23.63 25.03
N PRO A 5 -3.14 -23.50 24.06
CA PRO A 5 -2.80 -23.73 22.66
C PRO A 5 -1.61 -22.83 22.34
N THR A 6 -0.53 -23.44 21.85
CA THR A 6 0.61 -22.68 21.30
C THR A 6 0.03 -21.74 20.26
N SER A 7 0.26 -20.43 20.42
CA SER A 7 -0.18 -19.42 19.46
C SER A 7 0.08 -19.92 18.04
N PRO A 8 -0.86 -19.78 17.09
CA PRO A 8 -0.67 -20.30 15.74
C PRO A 8 0.68 -19.81 15.23
N ARG A 9 1.58 -20.75 14.96
CA ARG A 9 2.82 -20.47 14.27
C ARG A 9 2.38 -20.17 12.85
N LEU A 10 2.15 -18.88 12.58
CA LEU A 10 1.74 -18.44 11.25
C LEU A 10 2.93 -18.72 10.34
N ASP A 11 2.84 -19.81 9.58
CA ASP A 11 3.72 -20.12 8.45
C ASP A 11 3.44 -19.07 7.36
N GLY A 12 3.86 -17.84 7.61
CA GLY A 12 3.46 -16.68 6.82
C GLY A 12 4.42 -15.51 6.98
N VAL A 13 4.37 -14.64 5.98
CA VAL A 13 5.22 -13.46 5.90
C VAL A 13 4.47 -12.25 6.44
N LEU A 14 5.09 -11.53 7.38
CA LEU A 14 4.59 -10.26 7.89
C LEU A 14 5.21 -9.10 7.11
N LEU A 15 4.37 -8.27 6.50
CA LEU A 15 4.81 -7.03 5.84
C LEU A 15 4.50 -5.82 6.70
N ARG A 16 5.53 -5.15 7.20
CA ARG A 16 5.37 -4.02 8.13
C ARG A 16 6.37 -2.90 7.84
N PRO A 17 6.08 -1.66 8.29
CA PRO A 17 7.11 -0.63 8.38
C PRO A 17 8.27 -1.08 9.28
N ALA A 18 9.48 -0.71 8.89
CA ALA A 18 10.67 -0.85 9.73
C ALA A 18 10.53 0.02 10.99
N ARG A 19 11.13 -0.46 12.08
CA ARG A 19 11.19 0.17 13.39
C ARG A 19 12.66 0.39 13.77
N ALA A 20 12.91 1.24 14.75
CA ALA A 20 14.28 1.53 15.21
C ALA A 20 15.06 0.28 15.69
N GLY A 21 14.37 -0.78 16.11
CA GLY A 21 15.02 -2.04 16.49
C GLY A 21 15.49 -2.91 15.31
N ASP A 22 15.08 -2.59 14.08
CA ASP A 22 15.39 -3.41 12.89
C ASP A 22 16.73 -3.04 12.23
N ASP A 23 17.40 -1.97 12.69
CA ASP A 23 18.58 -1.40 12.01
C ASP A 23 19.70 -2.42 11.79
N ALA A 24 19.95 -3.29 12.78
CA ALA A 24 20.96 -4.34 12.67
C ALA A 24 20.63 -5.35 11.55
N ASP A 25 19.36 -5.74 11.41
CA ASP A 25 18.92 -6.66 10.36
C ASP A 25 18.98 -6.02 8.97
N LEU A 26 18.65 -4.72 8.88
CA LEU A 26 18.76 -3.98 7.62
C LEU A 26 20.21 -3.81 7.17
N ILE A 27 21.13 -3.56 8.10
CA ILE A 27 22.57 -3.52 7.83
C ILE A 27 23.06 -4.91 7.41
N ARG A 28 22.63 -5.98 8.09
CA ARG A 28 22.96 -7.36 7.73
C ARG A 28 22.54 -7.68 6.29
N LEU A 29 21.28 -7.42 5.93
CA LEU A 29 20.78 -7.67 4.57
C LEU A 29 21.58 -6.91 3.51
N ALA A 30 21.89 -5.63 3.74
CA ALA A 30 22.69 -4.84 2.82
C ALA A 30 24.11 -5.41 2.66
N ALA A 31 24.72 -5.86 3.76
CA ALA A 31 26.05 -6.48 3.74
C ALA A 31 26.07 -7.82 2.98
N LEU A 32 25.02 -8.65 3.11
CA LEU A 32 24.91 -9.90 2.35
C LEU A 32 24.88 -9.66 0.83
N GLU A 33 24.23 -8.58 0.41
CA GLU A 33 24.17 -8.13 -1.00
C GLU A 33 25.42 -7.35 -1.44
N GLY A 34 26.38 -7.08 -0.55
CA GLY A 34 27.56 -6.25 -0.84
C GLY A 34 27.24 -4.78 -1.15
N ALA A 35 26.13 -4.28 -0.61
CA ALA A 35 25.59 -2.96 -0.90
C ALA A 35 25.64 -2.04 0.34
N PRO A 36 25.58 -0.70 0.17
CA PRO A 36 25.45 0.21 1.31
C PRO A 36 24.13 -0.03 2.07
N PRO A 37 23.99 0.38 3.34
CA PRO A 37 22.73 0.29 4.08
C PRO A 37 21.55 1.01 3.40
N LEU A 38 20.31 0.58 3.69
CA LEU A 38 19.11 1.29 3.22
C LEU A 38 18.99 2.61 3.98
N ALA A 39 18.81 3.72 3.26
CA ALA A 39 18.65 5.04 3.86
C ALA A 39 17.18 5.46 3.89
N GLY A 40 16.67 5.79 5.07
CA GLY A 40 15.30 6.30 5.25
C GLY A 40 14.25 5.22 5.50
N PRO A 41 12.95 5.58 5.45
CA PRO A 41 11.87 4.67 5.81
C PRO A 41 11.85 3.42 4.94
N ALA A 42 11.73 2.25 5.56
CA ALA A 42 11.67 0.97 4.87
C ALA A 42 10.38 0.20 5.19
N LEU A 43 9.93 -0.61 4.25
CA LEU A 43 9.05 -1.75 4.52
C LEU A 43 9.91 -3.01 4.63
N VAL A 44 9.57 -3.88 5.55
CA VAL A 44 10.27 -5.14 5.79
C VAL A 44 9.31 -6.31 5.63
N ALA A 45 9.86 -7.42 5.12
CA ALA A 45 9.24 -8.73 5.11
C ALA A 45 9.92 -9.58 6.20
N GLU A 46 9.11 -9.97 7.18
CA GLU A 46 9.54 -10.80 8.30
C GLU A 46 8.94 -12.20 8.15
N GLU A 47 9.79 -13.22 8.22
CA GLU A 47 9.42 -14.62 8.18
C GLU A 47 10.03 -15.32 9.39
N ASN A 48 9.24 -16.08 10.15
CA ASN A 48 9.69 -16.78 11.36
C ASN A 48 10.41 -15.88 12.39
N GLY A 49 10.04 -14.60 12.46
CA GLY A 49 10.65 -13.62 13.36
C GLY A 49 11.94 -12.98 12.85
N ALA A 50 12.39 -13.31 11.63
CA ALA A 50 13.58 -12.73 11.01
C ALA A 50 13.21 -11.86 9.81
N ILE A 51 13.84 -10.69 9.70
CA ILE A 51 13.72 -9.85 8.50
C ILE A 51 14.59 -10.45 7.39
N VAL A 52 13.92 -10.89 6.32
CA VAL A 52 14.54 -11.60 5.19
C VAL A 52 14.55 -10.77 3.90
N ALA A 53 13.74 -9.71 3.84
CA ALA A 53 13.80 -8.71 2.78
C ALA A 53 13.33 -7.34 3.25
N ALA A 54 13.81 -6.28 2.60
CA ALA A 54 13.47 -4.91 2.88
C ALA A 54 13.41 -4.05 1.60
N LEU A 55 12.56 -3.03 1.61
CA LEU A 55 12.38 -2.06 0.54
C LEU A 55 12.39 -0.65 1.12
N CYS A 56 13.35 0.17 0.69
CA CYS A 56 13.38 1.59 1.00
C CYS A 56 12.26 2.31 0.24
N LEU A 57 11.39 3.01 0.96
CA LEU A 57 10.22 3.69 0.39
C LEU A 57 10.58 4.97 -0.37
N SER A 58 11.69 5.62 -0.02
CA SER A 58 12.12 6.86 -0.67
C SER A 58 12.90 6.59 -1.97
N SER A 59 13.77 5.58 -1.98
CA SER A 59 14.63 5.27 -3.13
C SER A 59 14.11 4.12 -4.00
N GLY A 60 13.18 3.30 -3.51
CA GLY A 60 12.75 2.07 -4.18
C GLY A 60 13.81 0.95 -4.17
N ARG A 61 14.98 1.17 -3.53
CA ARG A 61 16.02 0.15 -3.41
C ARG A 61 15.55 -0.97 -2.49
N ALA A 62 15.77 -2.21 -2.91
CA ALA A 62 15.52 -3.38 -2.09
C ALA A 62 16.83 -4.02 -1.64
N ALA A 63 16.78 -4.73 -0.51
CA ALA A 63 17.80 -5.67 -0.07
C ALA A 63 17.08 -6.95 0.38
N ALA A 64 17.58 -8.11 -0.02
CA ALA A 64 16.99 -9.40 0.29
C ALA A 64 18.08 -10.36 0.71
N ASP A 65 17.75 -11.42 1.43
CA ASP A 65 18.74 -12.42 1.82
C ASP A 65 19.08 -13.29 0.58
N PRO A 66 20.30 -13.20 0.00
CA PRO A 66 20.66 -13.93 -1.21
C PRO A 66 20.83 -15.44 -0.98
N PHE A 67 20.88 -15.87 0.29
CA PHE A 67 21.04 -17.28 0.68
C PHE A 67 19.69 -17.96 0.98
N ALA A 68 18.59 -17.23 0.82
CA ALA A 68 17.22 -17.73 0.94
C ALA A 68 16.41 -17.39 -0.32
N PRO A 69 15.29 -18.09 -0.61
CA PRO A 69 14.40 -17.77 -1.73
C PRO A 69 13.57 -16.50 -1.47
N SER A 70 14.23 -15.38 -1.20
CA SER A 70 13.66 -14.14 -0.69
C SER A 70 13.26 -13.13 -1.79
N LEU A 71 13.59 -13.39 -3.06
CA LEU A 71 13.28 -12.48 -4.17
C LEU A 71 11.78 -12.23 -4.34
N HIS A 72 10.94 -13.24 -4.15
CA HIS A 72 9.49 -13.06 -4.25
C HIS A 72 8.95 -12.09 -3.18
N LEU A 73 9.66 -11.96 -2.05
CA LEU A 73 9.30 -11.06 -0.96
C LEU A 73 9.56 -9.61 -1.34
N VAL A 74 10.58 -9.34 -2.16
CA VAL A 74 10.82 -8.02 -2.73
C VAL A 74 9.65 -7.59 -3.61
N ASP A 75 9.13 -8.48 -4.45
CA ASP A 75 7.97 -8.19 -5.29
C ASP A 75 6.72 -7.92 -4.46
N LEU A 76 6.53 -8.72 -3.40
CA LEU A 76 5.44 -8.52 -2.44
C LEU A 76 5.55 -7.15 -1.73
N LEU A 77 6.75 -6.75 -1.31
CA LEU A 77 7.03 -5.44 -0.71
C LEU A 77 6.73 -4.30 -1.69
N ARG A 78 7.14 -4.42 -2.95
CA ARG A 78 6.88 -3.43 -4.00
C ARG A 78 5.39 -3.27 -4.25
N HIS A 79 4.64 -4.37 -4.36
CA HIS A 79 3.18 -4.33 -4.51
C HIS A 79 2.49 -3.66 -3.31
N HIS A 80 2.95 -3.96 -2.10
CA HIS A 80 2.42 -3.37 -0.88
C HIS A 80 2.73 -1.86 -0.76
N ALA A 81 3.93 -1.44 -1.17
CA ALA A 81 4.32 -0.04 -1.24
C ALA A 81 3.46 0.73 -2.25
N ALA A 82 3.28 0.18 -3.45
CA ALA A 82 2.46 0.79 -4.50
C ALA A 82 1.01 0.99 -4.04
N ARG A 83 0.43 0.01 -3.34
CA ARG A 83 -0.94 0.13 -2.77
C ARG A 83 -1.06 1.22 -1.70
N ARG A 84 -0.01 1.47 -0.91
CA ARG A 84 -0.01 2.56 0.07
C ARG A 84 0.05 3.94 -0.56
N GLN A 85 0.73 4.06 -1.70
CA GLN A 85 0.90 5.31 -2.42
C GLN A 85 -0.28 5.61 -3.36
N ALA A 86 -1.03 4.58 -3.75
CA ALA A 86 -2.21 4.77 -4.58
C ALA A 86 -3.21 5.69 -3.87
N PRO A 87 -3.73 6.73 -4.55
CA PRO A 87 -4.80 7.53 -3.98
C PRO A 87 -5.98 6.61 -3.65
N PRO A 88 -6.73 6.85 -2.55
CA PRO A 88 -7.96 6.13 -2.31
C PRO A 88 -8.79 6.24 -3.58
N PHE A 89 -9.21 5.10 -4.13
CA PHE A 89 -10.00 5.08 -5.34
C PHE A 89 -11.18 6.04 -5.10
N VAL A 90 -11.18 7.18 -5.78
CA VAL A 90 -12.41 7.96 -5.87
C VAL A 90 -13.28 7.03 -6.69
N ALA A 91 -14.22 6.34 -6.05
CA ALA A 91 -15.19 5.54 -6.72
C ALA A 91 -15.79 6.46 -7.79
N ARG A 92 -15.36 6.30 -9.06
CA ARG A 92 -15.91 7.08 -10.16
C ARG A 92 -17.38 6.81 -10.08
N GLY A 93 -18.13 7.82 -9.65
CA GLY A 93 -19.54 7.67 -9.36
C GLY A 93 -20.17 6.90 -10.49
N ARG A 94 -20.94 5.87 -10.16
CA ARG A 94 -22.08 5.51 -10.99
C ARG A 94 -22.75 6.85 -11.27
N ARG A 95 -22.56 7.38 -12.48
CA ARG A 95 -23.38 8.45 -13.02
C ARG A 95 -24.79 7.88 -12.98
N LEU A 96 -25.46 8.05 -11.85
CA LEU A 96 -26.89 8.21 -11.80
C LEU A 96 -27.11 9.41 -12.70
N LEU A 97 -27.35 9.13 -13.97
CA LEU A 97 -27.74 10.13 -14.94
C LEU A 97 -28.89 10.89 -14.27
N PRO A 98 -28.77 12.20 -14.02
CA PRO A 98 -29.93 12.95 -13.63
C PRO A 98 -30.90 12.78 -14.80
N ARG A 99 -32.09 12.24 -14.53
CA ARG A 99 -33.20 12.35 -15.47
C ARG A 99 -33.49 13.85 -15.56
N LEU A 100 -32.83 14.51 -16.49
CA LEU A 100 -33.23 15.84 -16.96
C LEU A 100 -34.64 15.68 -17.54
N ALA A 101 -35.63 15.95 -16.70
CA ALA A 101 -36.93 16.42 -17.12
C ALA A 101 -37.14 17.77 -16.43
N LEU A 102 -36.46 18.79 -16.94
CA LEU A 102 -36.84 20.18 -16.75
C LEU A 102 -37.07 20.78 -18.12
N ARG A 103 -38.33 21.02 -18.47
CA ARG A 103 -38.77 22.28 -19.10
C ARG A 103 -40.14 22.62 -18.55
N ALA A 104 -40.14 23.39 -17.46
CA ALA A 104 -41.20 24.33 -17.20
C ALA A 104 -40.88 25.57 -18.05
N ASP A 105 -41.62 25.76 -19.14
CA ASP A 105 -41.70 27.03 -19.85
C ASP A 105 -43.18 27.45 -19.84
N LEU A 106 -43.57 28.26 -18.84
CA LEU A 106 -44.77 29.08 -18.87
C LEU A 106 -44.36 30.49 -18.45
N GLY A 107 -43.69 31.16 -19.40
CA GLY A 107 -43.44 32.58 -19.37
C GLY A 107 -44.73 33.36 -19.63
N PHE A 108 -45.12 34.15 -18.64
CA PHE A 108 -46.16 35.16 -18.69
C PHE A 108 -45.49 36.52 -18.95
N PHE A 109 -45.69 37.14 -20.12
CA PHE A 109 -45.97 38.59 -20.31
C PHE A 109 -45.97 38.98 -21.81
N GLY A 110 -46.97 39.74 -22.24
CA GLY A 110 -46.99 40.37 -23.57
C GLY A 110 -48.28 41.14 -23.84
N ALA A 111 -48.33 42.40 -23.38
CA ALA A 111 -49.47 43.28 -23.48
C ALA A 111 -49.60 44.04 -24.82
N LYS A 112 -50.84 44.49 -25.08
CA LYS A 112 -51.32 45.55 -26.01
C LYS A 112 -51.53 45.14 -27.49
N ARG A 113 -52.48 45.68 -28.28
CA ARG A 113 -53.24 46.96 -28.33
C ARG A 113 -54.55 46.80 -29.14
N SER A 114 -55.49 47.76 -28.97
CA SER A 114 -56.45 48.36 -29.96
C SER A 114 -57.39 47.42 -30.73
N TRP A 115 -58.70 47.66 -30.85
CA TRP A 115 -59.43 48.90 -31.17
C TRP A 115 -60.72 49.03 -30.35
#